data_AF-A0A9P3BG13-F1
#
_entry.id   AF-A0A9P3BG13-F1
#
_cell.length_a   1.000
_cell.length_b   1.000
_cell.length_c   1.000
_cell.angle_alpha   90.00
_cell.angle_beta   90.00
_cell.angle_gamma   90.00
#
_symmetry.space_group_name_H-M   'P 1'
#
loop_
_entity.id
_entity.type
_entity.pdbx_description
1 polymer ?
#
loop_
_entity_poly.entity_id
_entity_poly.type
_entity_poly.pdbx_seq_one_letter_code
_entity_poly.pdbx_strand_id
1 'polypeptide(L)'
;MCLFTRKILDDSVSDGSLDTRKLLGMQPTLYEVERIAGLSSAIADIASLVFTKYDGKCHVPLNIILDLPTWHYYQSIEDRLQHRGYKPSEVMDWIEAIMLRSRQLAGILKSAVLHKLDRRGVPSTRRLYDIQTSPGSALVNDAFRKALKYEKLPCLNDILETLSSSQDGSWRQFYSLLPDGDKPQSIKDLSHLFYVFEVVRPLVISVDDRSERKIYSKAHSIFLKLPKRPSFLADPTLVQVYTTRRIFIDGNRKGERLYWNDPSPVMPVLSEGKAYGDGGDAGYSKYARELQQTDFIAKLYGAECAANIQRWSKEVGLCWGHSV
;
A
#
# COMPACT_ATOMS: atom_id res chain seq x y z
N MET A 1 -2.37 4.27 -0.22
CA MET A 1 -1.92 3.26 0.76
C MET A 1 -0.66 2.55 0.31
N CYS A 2 0.46 2.70 1.03
CA CYS A 2 1.60 1.80 0.89
C CYS A 2 1.24 0.38 1.34
N LEU A 3 1.55 -0.64 0.54
CA LEU A 3 1.54 -2.03 1.01
C LEU A 3 2.94 -2.56 1.34
N PHE A 4 3.99 -2.01 0.75
CA PHE A 4 5.39 -2.40 0.97
C PHE A 4 6.03 -1.48 2.04
N THR A 5 7.09 -1.93 2.72
CA THR A 5 7.81 -1.12 3.74
C THR A 5 8.80 -0.17 3.10
N ARG A 6 9.06 0.97 3.75
CA ARG A 6 10.20 1.81 3.35
C ARG A 6 11.52 1.02 3.40
N LYS A 7 11.68 0.18 4.41
CA LYS A 7 12.89 -0.61 4.65
C LYS A 7 13.31 -1.44 3.43
N ILE A 8 12.36 -2.11 2.76
CA ILE A 8 12.65 -2.86 1.52
C ILE A 8 13.29 -1.95 0.45
N LEU A 9 12.80 -0.72 0.30
CA LEU A 9 13.37 0.22 -0.67
C LEU A 9 14.78 0.65 -0.25
N ASP A 10 14.97 0.95 1.02
CA ASP A 10 16.27 1.39 1.52
C ASP A 10 17.30 0.24 1.43
N ASP A 11 16.92 -1.00 1.74
CA ASP A 11 17.77 -2.20 1.63
C ASP A 11 18.13 -2.56 0.17
N SER A 12 17.26 -2.19 -0.78
CA SER A 12 17.51 -2.35 -2.22
C SER A 12 18.44 -1.31 -2.82
N VAL A 13 18.89 -0.33 -2.02
CA VAL A 13 19.78 0.74 -2.45
C VAL A 13 21.10 0.61 -1.72
N SER A 14 22.17 0.42 -2.47
CA SER A 14 23.55 0.47 -1.96
C SER A 14 24.32 1.61 -2.62
N ASP A 15 25.45 1.97 -2.02
CA ASP A 15 26.37 2.93 -2.62
C ASP A 15 26.86 2.38 -3.97
N GLY A 16 26.41 3.01 -5.06
CA GLY A 16 26.80 2.66 -6.42
C GLY A 16 25.99 1.55 -7.11
N SER A 17 25.00 0.93 -6.48
CA SER A 17 24.11 -0.03 -7.18
C SER A 17 22.68 -0.10 -6.64
N LEU A 18 21.75 -0.49 -7.52
CA LEU A 18 20.35 -0.82 -7.19
C LEU A 18 20.15 -2.33 -7.26
N ASP A 19 19.80 -2.94 -6.12
CA ASP A 19 19.64 -4.39 -5.99
C ASP A 19 18.17 -4.80 -6.13
N THR A 20 17.76 -5.09 -7.35
CA THR A 20 16.42 -5.58 -7.67
C THR A 20 16.14 -6.97 -7.11
N ARG A 21 17.18 -7.78 -6.85
CA ARG A 21 17.03 -9.12 -6.29
C ARG A 21 16.59 -9.07 -4.84
N LYS A 22 17.06 -8.09 -4.06
CA LYS A 22 16.56 -7.86 -2.70
C LYS A 22 15.07 -7.48 -2.68
N LEU A 23 14.62 -6.66 -3.64
CA LEU A 23 13.19 -6.30 -3.74
C LEU A 23 12.30 -7.52 -4.00
N LEU A 24 12.72 -8.38 -4.93
CA LEU A 24 11.90 -9.50 -5.42
C LEU A 24 12.09 -10.78 -4.60
N GLY A 25 13.27 -10.98 -4.02
CA GLY A 25 13.63 -12.17 -3.26
C GLY A 25 13.30 -12.07 -1.76
N MET A 26 13.00 -10.88 -1.24
CA MET A 26 12.62 -10.73 0.16
C MET A 26 11.19 -11.24 0.40
N GLN A 27 11.04 -12.03 1.46
CA GLN A 27 9.73 -12.49 1.95
C GLN A 27 8.81 -11.29 2.25
N PRO A 28 7.48 -11.48 2.28
CA PRO A 28 6.60 -10.45 2.78
C PRO A 28 6.99 -10.05 4.21
N THR A 29 7.23 -8.76 4.40
CA THR A 29 7.55 -8.14 5.68
C THR A 29 6.35 -8.16 6.62
N LEU A 30 6.60 -7.95 7.91
CA LEU A 30 5.58 -7.91 8.94
C LEU A 30 4.53 -6.83 8.65
N TYR A 31 4.97 -5.65 8.19
CA TYR A 31 4.11 -4.58 7.72
C TYR A 31 3.22 -5.05 6.57
N GLU A 32 3.81 -5.63 5.51
CA GLU A 32 3.06 -6.09 4.34
C GLU A 32 1.94 -7.05 4.74
N VAL A 33 2.24 -8.04 5.59
CA VAL A 33 1.24 -9.03 6.01
C VAL A 33 0.22 -8.48 7.01
N GLU A 34 0.62 -7.59 7.92
CA GLU A 34 -0.29 -6.97 8.89
C GLU A 34 -1.29 -6.06 8.19
N ARG A 35 -0.79 -5.25 7.23
CA ARG A 35 -1.63 -4.40 6.40
C ARG A 35 -2.63 -5.25 5.63
N ILE A 36 -2.16 -6.28 4.91
CA ILE A 36 -3.06 -7.17 4.15
C ILE A 36 -4.13 -7.78 5.06
N ALA A 37 -3.76 -8.30 6.23
CA ALA A 37 -4.69 -8.94 7.16
C ALA A 37 -5.72 -7.95 7.73
N GLY A 38 -5.27 -6.80 8.25
CA GLY A 38 -6.13 -5.79 8.86
C GLY A 38 -7.07 -5.13 7.84
N LEU A 39 -6.53 -4.76 6.69
CA LEU A 39 -7.29 -4.07 5.63
C LEU A 39 -8.32 -4.97 4.98
N SER A 40 -7.96 -6.22 4.68
CA SER A 40 -8.90 -7.16 4.09
C SER A 40 -10.11 -7.38 4.99
N SER A 41 -9.90 -7.43 6.31
CA SER A 41 -10.99 -7.49 7.27
C SER A 41 -11.84 -6.22 7.25
N ALA A 42 -11.22 -5.04 7.35
CA ALA A 42 -11.95 -3.77 7.41
C ALA A 42 -12.74 -3.47 6.12
N ILE A 43 -12.16 -3.74 4.95
CA ILE A 43 -12.83 -3.63 3.66
C ILE A 43 -14.04 -4.57 3.63
N ALA A 44 -13.86 -5.82 4.05
CA ALA A 44 -14.96 -6.79 4.08
C ALA A 44 -16.06 -6.40 5.08
N ASP A 45 -15.72 -5.88 6.26
CA ASP A 45 -16.70 -5.38 7.23
C ASP A 45 -17.54 -4.24 6.65
N ILE A 46 -16.91 -3.25 6.04
CA ILE A 46 -17.60 -2.11 5.41
C ILE A 46 -18.47 -2.60 4.24
N ALA A 47 -17.92 -3.43 3.37
CA ALA A 47 -18.65 -3.97 2.23
C ALA A 47 -19.86 -4.79 2.70
N SER A 48 -19.70 -5.66 3.68
CA SER A 48 -20.81 -6.43 4.27
C SER A 48 -21.89 -5.53 4.88
N LEU A 49 -21.50 -4.47 5.61
CA LEU A 49 -22.47 -3.49 6.13
C LEU A 49 -23.24 -2.78 5.03
N VAL A 50 -22.55 -2.38 3.95
CA VAL A 50 -23.18 -1.80 2.76
C VAL A 50 -24.14 -2.82 2.13
N PHE A 51 -23.71 -4.05 1.94
CA PHE A 51 -24.55 -5.13 1.40
C PHE A 51 -25.80 -5.34 2.23
N THR A 52 -25.68 -5.61 3.54
CA THR A 52 -26.84 -5.84 4.41
C THR A 52 -27.81 -4.67 4.43
N LYS A 53 -27.32 -3.42 4.33
CA LYS A 53 -28.17 -2.24 4.31
C LYS A 53 -28.95 -2.08 2.99
N TYR A 54 -28.39 -2.52 1.88
CA TYR A 54 -28.93 -2.29 0.54
C TYR A 54 -29.41 -3.57 -0.18
N ASP A 55 -29.31 -4.73 0.47
CA ASP A 55 -29.79 -6.00 -0.04
C ASP A 55 -31.28 -5.89 -0.40
N GLY A 56 -31.62 -6.26 -1.64
CA GLY A 56 -32.96 -6.11 -2.22
C GLY A 56 -33.41 -4.70 -2.64
N LYS A 57 -32.63 -3.63 -2.40
CA LYS A 57 -33.01 -2.23 -2.73
C LYS A 57 -32.11 -1.56 -3.78
N CYS A 58 -30.86 -1.98 -3.90
CA CYS A 58 -29.91 -1.38 -4.82
C CYS A 58 -29.43 -2.41 -5.85
N HIS A 59 -29.72 -2.18 -7.14
CA HIS A 59 -29.26 -3.03 -8.25
C HIS A 59 -27.85 -2.63 -8.76
N VAL A 60 -27.18 -1.70 -8.09
CA VAL A 60 -25.85 -1.23 -8.51
C VAL A 60 -24.78 -2.07 -7.81
N PRO A 61 -23.89 -2.74 -8.55
CA PRO A 61 -22.82 -3.53 -7.95
C PRO A 61 -21.86 -2.63 -7.16
N LEU A 62 -21.44 -3.10 -5.98
CA LEU A 62 -20.44 -2.43 -5.17
C LEU A 62 -19.07 -2.54 -5.87
N ASN A 63 -18.48 -1.41 -6.25
CA ASN A 63 -17.16 -1.39 -6.85
C ASN A 63 -16.08 -1.09 -5.79
N ILE A 64 -15.21 -2.06 -5.52
CA ILE A 64 -14.10 -1.94 -4.56
C ILE A 64 -12.82 -1.75 -5.36
N ILE A 65 -12.26 -0.54 -5.30
CA ILE A 65 -11.01 -0.21 -5.98
C ILE A 65 -9.87 -0.24 -4.96
N LEU A 66 -8.94 -1.18 -5.13
CA LEU A 66 -7.73 -1.28 -4.34
C LEU A 66 -6.66 -0.37 -4.96
N ASP A 67 -6.50 0.82 -4.37
CA ASP A 67 -5.50 1.77 -4.82
C ASP A 67 -4.20 1.63 -4.03
N LEU A 68 -3.15 1.24 -4.76
CA LEU A 68 -1.81 0.93 -4.25
C LEU A 68 -0.81 1.89 -4.90
N PRO A 69 -0.79 3.14 -4.43
CA PRO A 69 0.02 4.20 -5.01
C PRO A 69 1.49 3.79 -5.02
N THR A 70 2.01 3.62 -6.22
CA THR A 70 3.43 3.34 -6.47
C THR A 70 4.24 4.62 -6.64
N TRP A 71 3.56 5.77 -6.65
CA TRP A 71 4.14 7.05 -6.98
C TRP A 71 5.13 7.58 -5.93
N HIS A 72 4.95 7.22 -4.65
CA HIS A 72 5.87 7.60 -3.57
C HIS A 72 7.32 7.12 -3.81
N TYR A 73 7.53 6.10 -4.64
CA TYR A 73 8.88 5.60 -4.95
C TYR A 73 9.57 6.46 -6.00
N TYR A 74 8.80 7.16 -6.84
CA TYR A 74 9.34 8.04 -7.86
C TYR A 74 9.96 9.31 -7.28
N GLN A 75 9.53 9.74 -6.08
CA GLN A 75 10.21 10.81 -5.34
C GLN A 75 11.69 10.49 -5.12
N SER A 76 12.03 9.22 -4.92
CA SER A 76 13.41 8.81 -4.70
C SER A 76 14.24 8.71 -5.98
N ILE A 77 13.61 8.80 -7.17
CA ILE A 77 14.30 8.67 -8.45
C ILE A 77 15.07 9.94 -8.80
N GLU A 78 14.49 11.12 -8.59
CA GLU A 78 15.16 12.39 -8.88
C GLU A 78 16.42 12.54 -8.03
N ASP A 79 16.29 12.35 -6.71
CA ASP A 79 17.43 12.35 -5.77
C ASP A 79 18.51 11.33 -6.17
N ARG A 80 18.11 10.14 -6.64
CA ARG A 80 19.05 9.07 -6.98
C ARG A 80 19.74 9.29 -8.32
N LEU A 81 19.02 9.72 -9.34
CA LEU A 81 19.60 10.03 -10.65
C LEU A 81 20.52 11.25 -10.59
N GLN A 82 20.12 12.30 -9.86
CA GLN A 82 20.88 13.56 -9.82
C GLN A 82 22.08 13.51 -8.85
N HIS A 83 21.99 12.80 -7.73
CA HIS A 83 23.01 12.89 -6.67
C HIS A 83 23.84 11.63 -6.44
N ARG A 84 23.45 10.48 -7.00
CA ARG A 84 24.15 9.20 -6.76
C ARG A 84 24.71 8.51 -8.00
N GLY A 85 24.54 9.10 -9.18
CA GLY A 85 25.21 8.65 -10.41
C GLY A 85 24.73 7.31 -10.98
N TYR A 86 23.53 6.86 -10.62
CA TYR A 86 22.95 5.63 -11.18
C TYR A 86 22.61 5.79 -12.67
N LYS A 87 22.75 4.70 -13.44
CA LYS A 87 22.38 4.71 -14.86
C LYS A 87 20.86 4.69 -15.04
N PRO A 88 20.31 5.35 -16.08
CA PRO A 88 18.87 5.30 -16.37
C PRO A 88 18.30 3.89 -16.50
N SER A 89 19.06 2.94 -17.05
CA SER A 89 18.66 1.53 -17.18
C SER A 89 18.53 0.83 -15.82
N GLU A 90 19.47 1.07 -14.89
CA GLU A 90 19.43 0.49 -13.53
C GLU A 90 18.22 1.02 -12.76
N VAL A 91 17.91 2.31 -12.93
CA VAL A 91 16.72 2.92 -12.34
C VAL A 91 15.45 2.35 -12.95
N MET A 92 15.42 2.10 -14.27
CA MET A 92 14.28 1.46 -14.94
C MET A 92 14.05 0.04 -14.41
N ASP A 93 15.09 -0.79 -14.31
CA ASP A 93 14.98 -2.15 -13.75
C ASP A 93 14.48 -2.14 -12.30
N TRP A 94 14.94 -1.16 -11.51
CA TRP A 94 14.50 -0.98 -10.13
C TRP A 94 13.02 -0.59 -10.02
N ILE A 95 12.53 0.31 -10.88
CA ILE A 95 11.10 0.66 -10.96
C ILE A 95 10.27 -0.57 -11.36
N GLU A 96 10.71 -1.36 -12.34
CA GLU A 96 10.00 -2.56 -12.75
C GLU A 96 9.90 -3.60 -11.62
N ALA A 97 10.97 -3.79 -10.85
CA ALA A 97 10.98 -4.67 -9.69
C ALA A 97 9.96 -4.22 -8.61
N ILE A 98 9.89 -2.92 -8.34
CA ILE A 98 8.88 -2.34 -7.44
C ILE A 98 7.47 -2.56 -7.96
N MET A 99 7.24 -2.27 -9.25
CA MET A 99 5.93 -2.42 -9.86
C MET A 99 5.49 -3.89 -9.86
N LEU A 100 6.42 -4.82 -10.05
CA LEU A 100 6.17 -6.25 -9.93
C LEU A 100 5.76 -6.60 -8.49
N ARG A 101 6.55 -6.20 -7.47
CA ARG A 101 6.22 -6.47 -6.06
C ARG A 101 4.88 -5.87 -5.65
N SER A 102 4.60 -4.63 -6.07
CA SER A 102 3.32 -3.97 -5.83
C SER A 102 2.14 -4.78 -6.40
N ARG A 103 2.24 -5.28 -7.63
CA ARG A 103 1.23 -6.16 -8.24
C ARG A 103 1.06 -7.48 -7.50
N GLN A 104 2.15 -8.08 -7.03
CA GLN A 104 2.11 -9.31 -6.24
C GLN A 104 1.34 -9.08 -4.91
N LEU A 105 1.68 -8.02 -4.17
CA LEU A 105 0.99 -7.64 -2.93
C LEU A 105 -0.49 -7.29 -3.17
N ALA A 106 -0.79 -6.61 -4.29
CA ALA A 106 -2.17 -6.32 -4.71
C ALA A 106 -2.98 -7.60 -4.91
N GLY A 107 -2.39 -8.60 -5.56
CA GLY A 107 -2.99 -9.91 -5.76
C GLY A 107 -3.32 -10.59 -4.44
N ILE A 108 -2.39 -10.58 -3.47
CA ILE A 108 -2.62 -11.13 -2.14
C ILE A 108 -3.75 -10.38 -1.42
N LEU A 109 -3.74 -9.04 -1.42
CA LEU A 109 -4.79 -8.24 -0.80
C LEU A 109 -6.16 -8.53 -1.41
N LYS A 110 -6.25 -8.62 -2.75
CA LYS A 110 -7.49 -8.97 -3.45
C LYS A 110 -8.01 -10.34 -3.01
N SER A 111 -7.15 -11.36 -2.98
CA SER A 111 -7.53 -12.70 -2.50
C SER A 111 -7.98 -12.68 -1.04
N ALA A 112 -7.30 -11.90 -0.19
CA ALA A 112 -7.66 -11.75 1.21
C ALA A 112 -9.04 -11.08 1.38
N VAL A 113 -9.33 -10.00 0.65
CA VAL A 113 -10.64 -9.34 0.67
C VAL A 113 -11.73 -10.30 0.21
N LEU A 114 -11.53 -11.01 -0.90
CA LEU A 114 -12.49 -12.00 -1.43
C LEU A 114 -12.83 -13.07 -0.39
N HIS A 115 -11.81 -13.65 0.25
CA HIS A 115 -12.01 -14.65 1.29
C HIS A 115 -12.72 -14.06 2.52
N LYS A 116 -12.40 -12.83 2.92
CA LYS A 116 -13.04 -12.17 4.07
C LYS A 116 -14.49 -11.77 3.80
N LEU A 117 -14.85 -11.47 2.55
CA LEU A 117 -16.23 -11.24 2.11
C LEU A 117 -17.05 -12.53 2.14
N ASP A 118 -16.50 -13.61 1.59
CA ASP A 118 -17.12 -14.94 1.60
C ASP A 118 -17.43 -15.41 3.04
N ARG A 119 -16.44 -15.24 3.94
CA ARG A 119 -16.61 -15.54 5.37
C ARG A 119 -17.70 -14.72 6.08
N ARG A 120 -18.09 -13.57 5.53
CA ARG A 120 -19.18 -12.72 6.04
C ARG A 120 -20.51 -12.99 5.32
N GLY A 121 -20.56 -14.01 4.47
CA GLY A 121 -21.77 -14.38 3.73
C GLY A 121 -22.09 -13.44 2.56
N VAL A 122 -21.14 -12.63 2.09
CA VAL A 122 -21.34 -11.80 0.90
C VAL A 122 -21.16 -12.70 -0.34
N PRO A 123 -22.22 -12.95 -1.14
CA PRO A 123 -22.15 -13.93 -2.22
C PRO A 123 -21.20 -13.47 -3.33
N SER A 124 -20.28 -14.36 -3.72
CA SER A 124 -19.29 -14.13 -4.77
C SER A 124 -19.87 -14.24 -6.19
N THR A 125 -20.98 -13.53 -6.44
CA THR A 125 -21.54 -13.39 -7.80
C THR A 125 -21.15 -12.04 -8.39
N ARG A 126 -20.65 -12.03 -9.64
CA ARG A 126 -20.22 -10.81 -10.37
C ARG A 126 -21.30 -9.74 -10.52
N ARG A 127 -22.55 -10.04 -10.16
CA ARG A 127 -23.66 -9.08 -10.16
C ARG A 127 -23.71 -8.21 -8.91
N LEU A 128 -22.99 -8.56 -7.85
CA LEU A 128 -23.09 -7.91 -6.53
C LEU A 128 -21.90 -6.99 -6.23
N TYR A 129 -20.67 -7.42 -6.50
CA TYR A 129 -19.49 -6.54 -6.38
C TYR A 129 -18.41 -6.88 -7.40
N ASP A 130 -17.56 -5.90 -7.67
CA ASP A 130 -16.31 -6.06 -8.40
C ASP A 130 -15.14 -5.55 -7.55
N ILE A 131 -14.00 -6.24 -7.66
CA ILE A 131 -12.76 -5.85 -6.99
C ILE A 131 -11.68 -5.65 -8.05
N GLN A 132 -11.33 -4.39 -8.24
CA GLN A 132 -10.31 -3.97 -9.19
C GLN A 132 -9.12 -3.40 -8.44
N THR A 133 -7.92 -3.66 -8.96
CA THR A 133 -6.76 -2.86 -8.57
C THR A 133 -6.77 -1.62 -9.43
N SER A 134 -6.58 -0.45 -8.83
CA SER A 134 -6.41 0.79 -9.59
C SER A 134 -5.29 0.58 -10.63
N PRO A 135 -5.46 1.05 -11.88
CA PRO A 135 -4.34 1.06 -12.84
C PRO A 135 -3.16 1.92 -12.32
N GLY A 136 -3.38 2.68 -11.25
CA GLY A 136 -2.39 3.53 -10.59
C GLY A 136 -1.93 4.64 -11.51
N SER A 137 -0.71 5.10 -11.27
CA SER A 137 -0.08 6.21 -11.96
C SER A 137 0.41 5.85 -13.37
N ALA A 138 -0.32 5.01 -14.12
CA ALA A 138 0.10 4.44 -15.40
C ALA A 138 0.60 5.50 -16.39
N LEU A 139 -0.14 6.60 -16.56
CA LEU A 139 0.27 7.71 -17.44
C LEU A 139 1.60 8.36 -17.02
N VAL A 140 1.83 8.47 -15.72
CA VAL A 140 3.03 9.10 -15.17
C VAL A 140 4.22 8.12 -15.22
N ASN A 141 3.96 6.84 -14.95
CA ASN A 141 4.91 5.76 -15.10
C ASN A 141 5.38 5.67 -16.56
N ASP A 142 4.47 5.79 -17.52
CA ASP A 142 4.79 5.77 -18.95
C ASP A 142 5.62 6.99 -19.37
N ALA A 143 5.31 8.18 -18.83
CA ALA A 143 6.13 9.38 -19.05
C ALA A 143 7.56 9.19 -18.52
N PHE A 144 7.72 8.63 -17.32
CA PHE A 144 9.03 8.32 -16.74
C PHE A 144 9.78 7.27 -17.55
N ARG A 145 9.12 6.16 -17.89
CA ARG A 145 9.70 5.10 -18.72
C ARG A 145 10.17 5.65 -20.05
N LYS A 146 9.38 6.52 -20.68
CA LYS A 146 9.76 7.18 -21.94
C LYS A 146 11.01 8.02 -21.76
N ALA A 147 11.10 8.85 -20.72
CA ALA A 147 12.29 9.67 -20.46
C ALA A 147 13.54 8.81 -20.24
N LEU A 148 13.46 7.80 -19.36
CA LEU A 148 14.57 6.92 -19.02
C LEU A 148 15.03 6.07 -20.22
N LYS A 149 14.11 5.64 -21.09
CA LYS A 149 14.42 4.91 -22.33
C LYS A 149 15.33 5.70 -23.28
N TYR A 150 15.21 7.03 -23.28
CA TYR A 150 16.06 7.91 -24.08
C TYR A 150 17.23 8.51 -23.28
N GLU A 151 17.57 7.91 -22.13
CA GLU A 151 18.63 8.37 -21.23
C GLU A 151 18.44 9.82 -20.74
N LYS A 152 17.19 10.27 -20.66
CA LYS A 152 16.83 11.60 -20.17
C LYS A 152 16.30 11.53 -18.75
N LEU A 153 16.57 12.59 -18.00
CA LEU A 153 15.88 12.83 -16.73
C LEU A 153 14.41 13.16 -16.99
N PRO A 154 13.47 12.56 -16.23
CA PRO A 154 12.07 12.95 -16.26
C PRO A 154 11.92 14.45 -15.95
N CYS A 155 11.14 15.16 -16.76
CA CYS A 155 10.89 16.59 -16.62
C CYS A 155 9.46 16.83 -16.09
N LEU A 156 9.32 17.70 -15.09
CA LEU A 156 8.02 18.04 -14.51
C LEU A 156 7.02 18.54 -15.57
N ASN A 157 7.46 19.42 -16.48
CA ASN A 157 6.57 20.00 -17.50
C ASN A 157 6.05 18.94 -18.47
N ASP A 158 6.92 18.04 -18.94
CA ASP A 158 6.55 16.95 -19.85
C ASP A 158 5.54 15.99 -19.19
N ILE A 159 5.71 15.75 -17.89
CA ILE A 159 4.79 14.92 -17.10
C ILE A 159 3.44 15.63 -16.94
N LEU A 160 3.43 16.93 -16.63
CA LEU A 160 2.21 17.73 -16.50
C LEU A 160 1.44 17.81 -17.83
N GLU A 161 2.14 17.92 -18.96
CA GLU A 161 1.57 17.90 -20.30
C GLU A 161 0.93 16.54 -20.59
N THR A 162 1.65 15.45 -20.30
CA THR A 162 1.14 14.08 -20.44
C THR A 162 -0.13 13.89 -19.63
N LEU A 163 -0.13 14.29 -18.36
CA LEU A 163 -1.29 14.22 -17.48
C LEU A 163 -2.45 15.09 -17.98
N SER A 164 -2.16 16.27 -18.52
CA SER A 164 -3.17 17.18 -19.08
C SER A 164 -3.80 16.66 -20.37
N SER A 165 -3.13 15.74 -21.07
CA SER A 165 -3.64 15.06 -22.27
C SER A 165 -4.47 13.80 -21.99
N SER A 166 -4.73 13.45 -20.71
CA SER A 166 -5.56 12.30 -20.37
C SER A 166 -6.96 12.38 -21.00
N GLN A 167 -7.44 11.26 -21.55
CA GLN A 167 -8.74 11.21 -22.25
C GLN A 167 -9.92 11.59 -21.36
N ASP A 168 -9.85 11.29 -20.06
CA ASP A 168 -10.92 11.61 -19.11
C ASP A 168 -10.95 13.09 -18.69
N GLY A 169 -9.94 13.89 -19.09
CA GLY A 169 -9.83 15.34 -18.83
C GLY A 169 -9.78 15.73 -17.35
N SER A 170 -9.66 14.74 -16.49
CA SER A 170 -10.03 14.83 -15.09
C SER A 170 -8.89 15.43 -14.24
N TRP A 171 -7.64 15.12 -14.60
CA TRP A 171 -6.45 15.78 -14.08
C TRP A 171 -6.44 17.25 -14.44
N ARG A 172 -6.68 17.58 -15.71
CA ARG A 172 -6.71 18.97 -16.19
C ARG A 172 -7.69 19.82 -15.38
N GLN A 173 -8.87 19.27 -15.09
CA GLN A 173 -9.86 19.94 -14.27
C GLN A 173 -9.39 20.10 -12.82
N PHE A 174 -8.91 19.03 -12.17
CA PHE A 174 -8.38 19.11 -10.81
C PHE A 174 -7.26 20.15 -10.70
N TYR A 175 -6.29 20.10 -11.62
CA TYR A 175 -5.15 21.01 -11.68
C TYR A 175 -5.57 22.47 -11.86
N SER A 176 -6.59 22.75 -12.67
CA SER A 176 -7.12 24.11 -12.88
C SER A 176 -7.74 24.74 -11.62
N LEU A 177 -8.11 23.92 -10.64
CA LEU A 177 -8.79 24.34 -9.41
C LEU A 177 -7.81 24.53 -8.24
N LEU A 178 -6.55 24.18 -8.43
CA LEU A 178 -5.52 24.41 -7.43
C LEU A 178 -5.10 25.89 -7.44
N PRO A 179 -5.02 26.53 -6.26
CA PRO A 179 -4.36 27.83 -6.13
C PRO A 179 -2.94 27.78 -6.70
N ASP A 180 -2.44 28.89 -7.25
CA ASP A 180 -1.10 28.90 -7.87
C ASP A 180 0.01 28.49 -6.90
N GLY A 181 -0.12 28.83 -5.60
CA GLY A 181 0.82 28.42 -4.55
C GLY A 181 0.77 26.92 -4.19
N ASP A 182 -0.29 26.20 -4.59
CA ASP A 182 -0.43 24.75 -4.39
C ASP A 182 -0.05 23.94 -5.65
N LYS A 183 0.27 24.60 -6.77
CA LYS A 183 0.73 23.92 -7.99
C LYS A 183 2.15 23.36 -7.78
N PRO A 184 2.43 22.15 -8.29
CA PRO A 184 3.69 21.48 -8.05
C PRO A 184 4.83 22.23 -8.74
N GLN A 185 5.92 22.49 -8.01
CA GLN A 185 7.13 23.13 -8.52
C GLN A 185 8.27 22.13 -8.76
N SER A 186 8.09 20.89 -8.28
CA SER A 186 9.02 19.79 -8.43
C SER A 186 8.28 18.48 -8.68
N ILE A 187 8.99 17.44 -9.14
CA ILE A 187 8.44 16.08 -9.24
C ILE A 187 8.00 15.57 -7.86
N LYS A 188 8.71 15.97 -6.80
CA LYS A 188 8.35 15.70 -5.41
C LYS A 188 7.03 16.38 -5.01
N ASP A 189 6.77 17.61 -5.42
CA ASP A 189 5.48 18.25 -5.11
C ASP A 189 4.36 17.60 -5.92
N LEU A 190 4.64 17.30 -7.20
CA LEU A 190 3.71 16.56 -8.05
C LEU A 190 3.39 15.22 -7.43
N SER A 191 4.35 14.54 -6.77
CA SER A 191 4.10 13.23 -6.20
C SER A 191 3.11 13.24 -5.04
N HIS A 192 3.24 14.21 -4.14
CA HIS A 192 2.27 14.41 -3.08
C HIS A 192 0.90 14.82 -3.63
N LEU A 193 0.87 15.65 -4.68
CA LEU A 193 -0.37 16.12 -5.28
C LEU A 193 -1.09 15.04 -6.09
N PHE A 194 -0.34 14.20 -6.80
CA PHE A 194 -0.91 13.11 -7.58
C PHE A 194 -1.53 12.05 -6.67
N TYR A 195 -0.93 11.82 -5.50
CA TYR A 195 -1.52 11.00 -4.44
C TYR A 195 -2.89 11.52 -3.96
N VAL A 196 -3.05 12.85 -3.89
CA VAL A 196 -4.34 13.49 -3.61
C VAL A 196 -5.32 13.25 -4.76
N PHE A 197 -4.87 13.36 -5.99
CA PHE A 197 -5.73 13.19 -7.16
C PHE A 197 -6.24 11.76 -7.36
N GLU A 198 -5.38 10.74 -7.21
CA GLU A 198 -5.73 9.33 -7.41
C GLU A 198 -6.68 8.82 -6.34
N VAL A 199 -6.42 9.16 -5.08
CA VAL A 199 -7.11 8.53 -3.94
C VAL A 199 -8.50 9.15 -3.69
N VAL A 200 -8.78 10.35 -4.19
CA VAL A 200 -9.99 11.10 -3.80
C VAL A 200 -11.19 10.82 -4.73
N ARG A 201 -11.10 9.82 -5.61
CA ARG A 201 -12.18 9.51 -6.56
C ARG A 201 -13.32 8.65 -6.00
N PRO A 202 -13.09 7.79 -4.99
CA PRO A 202 -14.14 7.32 -4.06
C PRO A 202 -13.65 7.14 -2.60
N LEU A 203 -14.53 6.68 -1.70
CA LEU A 203 -14.29 6.38 -0.28
C LEU A 203 -12.89 5.80 0.01
N VAL A 204 -12.10 6.51 0.81
CA VAL A 204 -10.78 6.07 1.27
C VAL A 204 -10.94 5.33 2.58
N ILE A 205 -10.33 4.16 2.75
CA ILE A 205 -10.52 3.30 3.94
C ILE A 205 -9.28 3.24 4.84
N SER A 206 -8.06 3.53 4.35
CA SER A 206 -6.87 3.45 5.21
C SER A 206 -5.84 4.55 5.01
N VAL A 207 -5.34 5.01 6.15
CA VAL A 207 -4.29 6.02 6.29
C VAL A 207 -3.26 5.47 7.27
N ASP A 208 -2.05 5.24 6.78
CA ASP A 208 -1.03 4.54 7.56
C ASP A 208 -0.07 5.50 8.28
N ASP A 209 0.11 6.69 7.72
CA ASP A 209 1.08 7.66 8.20
C ASP A 209 0.40 8.97 8.66
N ARG A 210 0.92 9.62 9.72
CA ARG A 210 0.44 10.95 10.16
C ARG A 210 0.66 12.02 9.07
N SER A 211 1.72 11.90 8.28
CA SER A 211 2.00 12.77 7.14
C SER A 211 1.01 12.48 6.01
N GLU A 212 0.74 11.21 5.70
CA GLU A 212 -0.34 10.84 4.77
C GLU A 212 -1.69 11.35 5.25
N ARG A 213 -1.98 11.32 6.56
CA ARG A 213 -3.21 11.89 7.12
C ARG A 213 -3.36 13.37 6.79
N LYS A 214 -2.28 14.16 6.89
CA LYS A 214 -2.32 15.58 6.54
C LYS A 214 -2.64 15.75 5.05
N ILE A 215 -2.02 14.93 4.21
CA ILE A 215 -2.24 14.91 2.76
C ILE A 215 -3.72 14.58 2.47
N TYR A 216 -4.24 13.48 3.03
CA TYR A 216 -5.64 13.06 2.86
C TYR A 216 -6.66 14.05 3.44
N SER A 217 -6.34 14.70 4.55
CA SER A 217 -7.25 15.71 5.14
C SER A 217 -7.28 16.96 4.25
N LYS A 218 -6.12 17.42 3.75
CA LYS A 218 -6.04 18.55 2.81
C LYS A 218 -6.77 18.21 1.51
N ALA A 219 -6.53 17.03 0.96
CA ALA A 219 -7.20 16.48 -0.20
C ALA A 219 -8.72 16.46 -0.09
N HIS A 220 -9.23 15.89 1.00
CA HIS A 220 -10.66 15.84 1.29
C HIS A 220 -11.25 17.25 1.40
N SER A 221 -10.54 18.19 2.03
CA SER A 221 -10.96 19.60 2.14
C SER A 221 -11.04 20.33 0.79
N ILE A 222 -10.16 19.99 -0.16
CA ILE A 222 -10.20 20.54 -1.53
C ILE A 222 -11.41 19.96 -2.25
N PHE A 223 -11.66 18.65 -2.13
CA PHE A 223 -12.78 18.02 -2.82
C PHE A 223 -14.14 18.50 -2.33
N LEU A 224 -14.32 18.72 -1.03
CA LEU A 224 -15.57 19.26 -0.49
C LEU A 224 -15.92 20.66 -1.08
N LYS A 225 -14.92 21.36 -1.64
CA LYS A 225 -15.10 22.64 -2.33
C LYS A 225 -15.36 22.50 -3.83
N LEU A 226 -15.18 21.31 -4.40
CA LEU A 226 -15.42 21.06 -5.82
C LEU A 226 -16.94 21.04 -6.10
N PRO A 227 -17.40 21.61 -7.23
CA PRO A 227 -18.80 21.53 -7.62
C PRO A 227 -19.26 20.07 -7.71
N LYS A 228 -20.39 19.73 -7.09
CA LYS A 228 -20.99 18.39 -7.19
C LYS A 228 -21.29 18.12 -8.67
N ARG A 229 -20.60 17.16 -9.28
CA ARG A 229 -20.90 16.71 -10.65
C ARG A 229 -21.99 15.64 -10.62
N PRO A 230 -22.85 15.55 -11.66
CA PRO A 230 -23.79 14.45 -11.83
C PRO A 230 -23.12 13.06 -11.84
N SER A 231 -21.85 12.99 -12.23
CA SER A 231 -21.06 11.75 -12.27
C SER A 231 -20.56 11.27 -10.90
N PHE A 232 -20.54 12.13 -9.87
CA PHE A 232 -20.19 11.75 -8.50
C PHE A 232 -21.49 11.55 -7.72
N LEU A 233 -22.02 10.33 -7.78
CA LEU A 233 -23.31 9.96 -7.20
C LEU A 233 -23.38 10.07 -5.67
N ALA A 234 -22.25 10.26 -4.98
CA ALA A 234 -22.18 10.39 -3.52
C ALA A 234 -21.06 11.34 -3.08
N ASP A 235 -21.24 11.95 -1.92
CA ASP A 235 -20.20 12.75 -1.27
C ASP A 235 -19.05 11.82 -0.82
N PRO A 236 -17.77 12.15 -1.11
CA PRO A 236 -16.66 11.32 -0.69
C PRO A 236 -16.56 11.33 0.82
N THR A 237 -16.55 10.13 1.37
CA THR A 237 -16.37 9.91 2.79
C THR A 237 -14.94 9.42 3.03
N LEU A 238 -14.27 9.98 4.03
CA LEU A 238 -12.95 9.53 4.45
C LEU A 238 -13.10 8.62 5.66
N VAL A 239 -12.83 7.34 5.50
CA VAL A 239 -12.72 6.35 6.58
C VAL A 239 -11.25 6.04 6.81
N GLN A 240 -10.83 6.02 8.08
CA GLN A 240 -9.42 5.83 8.43
C GLN A 240 -9.27 4.59 9.29
N VAL A 241 -8.73 3.52 8.69
CA VAL A 241 -8.31 2.31 9.39
C VAL A 241 -6.81 2.40 9.66
N TYR A 242 -6.44 2.32 10.94
CA TYR A 242 -5.07 2.30 11.42
C TYR A 242 -4.65 0.89 11.79
N THR A 243 -3.37 0.57 11.58
CA THR A 243 -2.76 -0.68 12.06
C THR A 243 -2.83 -0.77 13.58
N THR A 244 -2.77 -2.00 14.10
CA THR A 244 -2.81 -2.21 15.56
C THR A 244 -1.52 -1.69 16.20
N ARG A 245 -1.52 -0.42 16.58
CA ARG A 245 -0.33 0.34 17.05
C ARG A 245 0.37 -0.22 18.29
N ARG A 246 -0.28 -1.13 19.03
CA ARG A 246 0.16 -1.52 20.38
C ARG A 246 1.05 -2.76 20.46
N ILE A 247 1.31 -3.44 19.34
CA ILE A 247 1.89 -4.79 19.41
C ILE A 247 3.33 -4.86 18.88
N PHE A 248 3.72 -3.93 18.00
CA PHE A 248 4.96 -4.09 17.24
C PHE A 248 6.05 -3.07 17.60
N ILE A 249 5.66 -1.84 17.98
CA ILE A 249 6.56 -0.70 18.16
C ILE A 249 5.90 0.26 19.18
N ASP A 250 6.67 0.84 20.11
CA ASP A 250 6.17 1.89 21.02
C ASP A 250 6.06 3.24 20.29
N GLY A 251 5.07 3.34 19.41
CA GLY A 251 4.77 4.56 18.66
C GLY A 251 4.30 5.73 19.54
N ASN A 252 3.93 5.48 20.80
CA ASN A 252 3.46 6.52 21.72
C ASN A 252 4.62 7.28 22.38
N ARG A 253 5.75 6.61 22.68
CA ARG A 253 6.94 7.28 23.22
C ARG A 253 7.88 7.80 22.14
N LYS A 254 8.12 7.03 21.09
CA LYS A 254 9.20 7.33 20.12
C LYS A 254 8.69 7.82 18.76
N GLY A 255 7.38 7.79 18.53
CA GLY A 255 6.80 8.14 17.22
C GLY A 255 7.15 7.16 16.10
N GLU A 256 7.78 6.03 16.43
CA GLU A 256 8.19 4.96 15.55
C GLU A 256 6.98 4.27 14.89
N ARG A 257 7.14 3.77 13.66
CA ARG A 257 6.04 3.18 12.86
C ARG A 257 6.52 1.97 12.09
N LEU A 258 5.64 1.00 11.90
CA LEU A 258 5.98 -0.28 11.27
C LEU A 258 6.41 -0.10 9.80
N TYR A 259 5.87 0.90 9.10
CA TYR A 259 6.30 1.25 7.73
C TYR A 259 7.79 1.62 7.64
N TRP A 260 8.32 2.33 8.64
CA TRP A 260 9.71 2.81 8.70
C TRP A 260 10.65 1.84 9.42
N ASN A 261 10.15 1.19 10.47
CA ASN A 261 10.95 0.38 11.40
C ASN A 261 10.50 -1.08 11.41
N ASP A 262 10.15 -1.62 10.24
CA ASP A 262 9.81 -3.03 10.12
C ASP A 262 11.00 -3.88 10.61
N PRO A 263 10.83 -4.81 11.55
CA PRO A 263 11.91 -5.67 12.00
C PRO A 263 12.40 -6.61 10.89
N SER A 264 11.52 -7.02 9.97
CA SER A 264 11.82 -7.98 8.90
C SER A 264 13.06 -7.60 8.06
N PRO A 265 13.83 -8.58 7.56
CA PRO A 265 13.61 -10.03 7.73
C PRO A 265 14.07 -10.57 9.09
N VAL A 266 14.77 -9.77 9.90
CA VAL A 266 15.32 -10.18 11.21
C VAL A 266 14.27 -9.97 12.29
N MET A 267 13.63 -11.04 12.71
CA MET A 267 12.48 -10.94 13.60
C MET A 267 12.90 -11.02 15.07
N PRO A 268 12.07 -10.51 16.00
CA PRO A 268 12.37 -10.62 17.42
C PRO A 268 12.46 -12.08 17.87
N VAL A 269 13.45 -12.37 18.69
CA VAL A 269 13.59 -13.67 19.36
C VAL A 269 12.85 -13.59 20.68
N LEU A 270 11.95 -14.56 20.92
CA LEU A 270 11.36 -14.74 22.23
C LEU A 270 12.42 -15.30 23.19
N SER A 271 12.95 -14.43 24.04
CA SER A 271 13.69 -14.82 25.24
C SER A 271 12.69 -15.09 26.37
N GLU A 272 12.68 -16.28 26.95
CA GLU A 272 11.93 -16.50 28.19
C GLU A 272 12.62 -15.73 29.33
N GLY A 273 12.08 -14.56 29.67
CA GLY A 273 12.24 -14.00 31.01
C GLY A 273 11.44 -14.86 31.99
N LYS A 274 11.97 -15.08 33.21
CA LYS A 274 11.30 -15.85 34.27
C LYS A 274 9.82 -15.48 34.31
N ALA A 275 8.95 -16.44 33.99
CA ALA A 275 7.56 -16.37 34.41
C ALA A 275 7.60 -16.24 35.94
N TYR A 276 7.20 -15.08 36.47
CA TYR A 276 6.92 -14.97 37.90
C TYR A 276 5.77 -15.95 38.16
N GLY A 277 6.13 -17.04 38.81
CA GLY A 277 5.32 -18.25 38.86
C GLY A 277 3.99 -18.03 39.56
N ASP A 278 2.97 -18.69 39.02
CA ASP A 278 1.94 -19.27 39.88
C ASP A 278 1.96 -20.79 39.65
N GLY A 279 2.77 -21.46 40.47
CA GLY A 279 2.56 -22.82 40.93
C GLY A 279 2.26 -23.97 39.95
N GLY A 280 2.73 -23.93 38.70
CA GLY A 280 2.51 -25.04 37.75
C GLY A 280 3.76 -25.37 36.95
N ASP A 281 4.13 -26.66 36.92
CA ASP A 281 5.27 -27.22 36.19
C ASP A 281 5.43 -26.60 34.79
N ALA A 282 6.34 -25.63 34.69
CA ALA A 282 6.73 -25.05 33.42
C ALA A 282 7.67 -26.05 32.73
N GLY A 283 7.11 -26.83 31.80
CA GLY A 283 7.89 -27.61 30.85
C GLY A 283 8.78 -26.66 30.04
N TYR A 284 10.07 -26.60 30.38
CA TYR A 284 11.07 -25.78 29.73
C TYR A 284 11.19 -26.14 28.24
N SER A 285 10.83 -25.22 27.34
CA SER A 285 11.28 -25.29 25.95
C SER A 285 12.69 -24.70 25.87
N LYS A 286 13.70 -25.55 25.71
CA LYS A 286 15.14 -25.21 25.82
C LYS A 286 15.69 -24.29 24.71
N TYR A 287 14.88 -23.81 23.76
CA TYR A 287 15.36 -23.09 22.59
C TYR A 287 14.66 -21.75 22.41
N ALA A 288 15.46 -20.69 22.32
CA ALA A 288 15.01 -19.38 21.90
C ALA A 288 14.42 -19.48 20.50
N ARG A 289 13.16 -19.07 20.34
CA ARG A 289 12.44 -19.15 19.06
C ARG A 289 12.38 -17.76 18.43
N GLU A 290 12.93 -17.63 17.23
CA GLU A 290 12.69 -16.46 16.39
C GLU A 290 11.23 -16.47 15.92
N LEU A 291 10.51 -15.39 16.20
CA LEU A 291 9.14 -15.24 15.75
C LEU A 291 9.10 -15.04 14.24
N GLN A 292 8.17 -15.68 13.55
CA GLN A 292 7.93 -15.41 12.12
C GLN A 292 6.81 -14.37 11.97
N GLN A 293 6.78 -13.66 10.85
CA GLN A 293 5.70 -12.72 10.54
C GLN A 293 4.32 -13.41 10.61
N THR A 294 4.25 -14.68 10.19
CA THR A 294 3.05 -15.53 10.28
C THR A 294 2.60 -15.82 11.72
N ASP A 295 3.53 -15.90 12.68
CA ASP A 295 3.19 -16.09 14.10
C ASP A 295 2.39 -14.91 14.63
N PHE A 296 2.77 -13.68 14.24
CA PHE A 296 2.03 -12.47 14.59
C PHE A 296 0.65 -12.44 13.93
N ILE A 297 0.57 -12.75 12.64
CA ILE A 297 -0.72 -12.79 11.95
C ILE A 297 -1.65 -13.86 12.55
N ALA A 298 -1.11 -15.02 12.90
CA ALA A 298 -1.89 -16.08 13.52
C ALA A 298 -2.45 -15.64 14.87
N LYS A 299 -1.65 -14.92 15.67
CA LYS A 299 -2.07 -14.42 16.97
C LYS A 299 -3.12 -13.32 16.89
N LEU A 300 -3.02 -12.42 15.92
CA LEU A 300 -3.91 -11.24 15.80
C LEU A 300 -5.17 -11.52 14.99
N TYR A 301 -5.05 -12.26 13.90
CA TYR A 301 -6.09 -12.43 12.89
C TYR A 301 -6.53 -13.90 12.73
N GLY A 302 -5.94 -14.81 13.50
CA GLY A 302 -6.24 -16.24 13.51
C GLY A 302 -5.33 -17.06 12.58
N ALA A 303 -5.13 -18.34 12.93
CA ALA A 303 -4.24 -19.26 12.21
C ALA A 303 -4.62 -19.44 10.73
N GLU A 304 -5.92 -19.48 10.43
CA GLU A 304 -6.42 -19.55 9.04
C GLU A 304 -5.96 -18.34 8.22
N CYS A 305 -6.01 -17.12 8.79
CA CYS A 305 -5.60 -15.91 8.11
C CYS A 305 -4.10 -15.95 7.77
N ALA A 306 -3.28 -16.41 8.72
CA ALA A 306 -1.84 -16.58 8.52
C ALA A 306 -1.54 -17.61 7.41
N ALA A 307 -2.19 -18.77 7.46
CA ALA A 307 -2.01 -19.82 6.45
C ALA A 307 -2.44 -19.36 5.05
N ASN A 308 -3.56 -18.65 4.96
CA ASN A 308 -4.05 -18.12 3.68
C ASN A 308 -3.11 -17.05 3.10
N ILE A 309 -2.64 -16.10 3.91
CA ILE A 309 -1.65 -15.11 3.45
C ILE A 309 -0.38 -15.83 2.98
N GLN A 310 0.13 -16.80 3.73
CA GLN A 310 1.31 -17.57 3.34
C GLN A 310 1.12 -18.28 1.99
N ARG A 311 -0.04 -18.93 1.78
CA ARG A 311 -0.40 -19.59 0.53
C ARG A 311 -0.45 -18.61 -0.63
N TRP A 312 -1.20 -17.52 -0.49
CA TRP A 312 -1.33 -16.51 -1.54
C TRP A 312 0.00 -15.82 -1.87
N SER A 313 0.88 -15.62 -0.87
CA SER A 313 2.24 -15.13 -1.13
C SER A 313 3.02 -16.06 -2.05
N LYS A 314 2.94 -17.39 -1.85
CA LYS A 314 3.57 -18.37 -2.73
C LYS A 314 3.00 -18.35 -4.15
N GLU A 315 1.68 -18.23 -4.28
CA GLU A 315 0.99 -18.18 -5.59
C GLU A 315 1.44 -17.00 -6.45
N VAL A 316 1.75 -15.86 -5.82
CA VAL A 316 2.26 -14.67 -6.54
C VAL A 316 3.78 -14.64 -6.64
N GLY A 317 4.50 -15.65 -6.15
CA GLY A 317 5.97 -15.73 -6.22
C GLY A 317 6.72 -14.98 -5.11
N LEU A 318 6.03 -14.53 -4.06
CA LEU A 318 6.63 -13.98 -2.83
C LEU A 318 6.79 -15.12 -1.81
N CYS A 319 7.76 -16.01 -2.04
CA CYS A 319 7.92 -17.20 -1.23
C CYS A 319 8.50 -16.89 0.16
N TRP A 320 7.83 -17.39 1.19
CA TRP A 320 8.39 -17.63 2.52
C TRP A 320 9.40 -18.76 2.35
N GLY A 321 10.68 -18.44 2.44
CA GLY A 321 11.76 -19.29 1.95
C GLY A 321 11.69 -20.70 2.52
N HIS A 322 12.04 -21.68 1.70
CA HIS A 322 13.08 -22.62 2.07
C HIS A 322 14.20 -22.43 1.05
N SER A 323 15.11 -21.50 1.34
CA SER A 323 16.47 -21.58 0.84
C SER A 323 17.26 -22.24 1.96
N VAL A 324 17.47 -23.55 1.81
CA VAL A 324 18.54 -24.27 2.51
C VAL A 324 19.85 -23.90 1.84
#